data_AF-A0A519IAK0-F1
#
_entry.id   AF-A0A519IAK0-F1
#
_cell.length_a   1.000
_cell.length_b   1.000
_cell.length_c   1.000
_cell.angle_alpha   90.00
_cell.angle_beta   90.00
_cell.angle_gamma   90.00
#
_symmetry.space_group_name_H-M   'P 1'
#
loop_
_entity.id
_entity.type
_entity.pdbx_description
1 polymer ?
#
loop_
_entity_poly.entity_id
_entity_poly.type
_entity_poly.pdbx_seq_one_letter_code
_entity_poly.pdbx_strand_id
1 'polypeptide(L)' 'MTTVWHGPVNRKGPVREWDYTPGQVSLKQGDEMGRFLLGSTVVMLFEKSGLKFNPAWQPGGAIRMGEVMAR' A
#
# COMPACT_ATOMS: atom_id res chain seq x y z
N MET A 1 -1.11 -17.58 1.66
CA MET A 1 -0.55 -16.25 2.00
C MET A 1 -1.73 -15.32 2.22
N THR A 2 -1.89 -14.90 3.46
CA THR A 2 -2.93 -13.96 3.92
C THR A 2 -2.17 -12.74 4.45
N THR A 3 -2.66 -11.54 4.14
CA THR A 3 -2.12 -10.25 4.61
C THR A 3 -1.59 -10.35 6.03
N VAL A 4 -0.28 -10.19 6.20
CA VAL A 4 0.40 -10.44 7.49
C VAL A 4 0.02 -9.39 8.53
N TRP A 5 -0.37 -8.19 8.08
CA TRP A 5 -0.61 -7.04 8.94
C TRP A 5 -2.08 -6.62 9.00
N HIS A 6 -2.50 -6.20 10.20
CA HIS A 6 -3.83 -5.79 10.70
C HIS A 6 -4.99 -6.79 10.56
N GLY A 7 -4.97 -7.68 9.58
CA GLY A 7 -6.09 -8.55 9.25
C GLY A 7 -7.23 -7.80 8.52
N PRO A 8 -8.42 -8.43 8.38
CA PRO A 8 -9.51 -7.86 7.61
C PRO A 8 -10.04 -6.54 8.22
N VAL A 9 -9.85 -5.43 7.52
CA VAL A 9 -10.44 -4.13 7.87
C VAL A 9 -11.75 -3.96 7.09
N ASN A 10 -12.87 -3.98 7.81
CA ASN A 10 -14.17 -3.65 7.24
C ASN A 10 -14.59 -2.24 7.68
N ARG A 11 -14.64 -1.30 6.74
CA ARG A 11 -15.02 0.08 7.03
C ARG A 11 -16.52 0.16 7.29
N LYS A 12 -16.90 0.46 8.54
CA LYS A 12 -18.27 0.81 8.94
C LYS A 12 -18.27 2.08 9.77
N GLY A 13 -19.14 3.02 9.41
CA GLY A 13 -19.35 4.25 10.16
C GLY A 13 -18.25 5.30 9.92
N PRO A 14 -17.92 6.13 10.95
CA PRO A 14 -17.01 7.26 10.81
C PRO A 14 -15.56 6.85 10.49
N VAL A 15 -14.73 7.84 10.19
CA VAL A 15 -13.29 7.64 9.95
C VAL A 15 -12.66 6.96 11.18
N ARG A 16 -11.80 5.98 10.91
CA ARG A 16 -11.00 5.28 11.93
C ARG A 16 -9.53 5.51 11.62
N GLU A 17 -8.78 5.70 12.69
CA GLU A 17 -7.34 5.93 12.66
C GLU A 17 -6.67 4.88 13.53
N TRP A 18 -5.49 4.45 13.12
CA TRP A 18 -4.67 3.49 13.84
C TRP A 18 -3.25 4.01 13.88
N ASP A 19 -2.73 4.20 15.09
CA ASP A 19 -1.33 4.53 15.33
C ASP A 19 -0.58 3.27 15.76
N TYR A 20 0.53 2.99 15.08
CA TYR A 20 1.40 1.86 15.41
C TYR A 20 2.69 2.40 15.98
N THR A 21 3.04 1.99 17.19
CA THR A 21 4.30 2.39 17.80
C THR A 21 5.48 1.72 17.11
N PRO A 22 6.70 2.31 17.19
CA PRO A 22 7.89 1.71 16.59
C PRO A 22 8.05 0.23 16.99
N GLY A 23 8.20 -0.64 15.99
CA GLY A 23 8.37 -2.08 16.19
C GLY A 23 7.07 -2.91 16.18
N GLN A 24 5.88 -2.30 16.22
CA GLN A 24 4.62 -3.04 16.07
C GLN A 24 4.39 -3.55 14.64
N VAL A 25 5.06 -2.95 13.66
CA VAL A 25 4.98 -3.31 12.25
C VAL A 25 6.39 -3.34 11.69
N SER A 26 6.80 -4.49 11.17
CA SER A 26 8.10 -4.67 10.53
C SER A 26 7.89 -5.46 9.25
N LEU A 27 8.23 -4.85 8.12
CA LEU A 27 8.09 -5.41 6.79
C LEU A 27 9.45 -5.35 6.10
N LYS A 28 9.84 -6.43 5.44
CA LYS A 28 11.00 -6.44 4.54
C LYS A 28 10.58 -5.90 3.18
N GLN A 29 11.57 -5.47 2.40
CA GLN A 29 11.33 -5.09 1.01
C GLN A 29 10.71 -6.27 0.26
N GLY A 30 9.57 -6.03 -0.38
CA GLY A 30 8.81 -7.05 -1.12
C GLY A 30 7.74 -7.78 -0.30
N ASP A 31 7.68 -7.58 1.02
CA ASP A 31 6.62 -8.16 1.83
C ASP A 31 5.25 -7.54 1.50
N GLU A 32 4.21 -8.37 1.52
CA GLU A 32 2.84 -7.91 1.32
C GLU A 32 2.34 -7.18 2.59
N MET A 33 2.25 -5.86 2.52
CA MET A 33 1.70 -5.02 3.60
C MET A 33 0.20 -5.25 3.80
N GLY A 34 -0.55 -5.46 2.72
CA GLY A 34 -2.00 -5.54 2.75
C GLY A 34 -2.60 -5.87 1.38
N ARG A 35 -3.86 -6.29 1.38
CA ARG A 35 -4.61 -6.70 0.18
C ARG A 35 -5.95 -6.00 0.18
N PHE A 36 -6.28 -5.38 -0.94
CA PHE A 36 -7.56 -4.74 -1.15
C PHE A 36 -8.53 -5.71 -1.84
N LEU A 37 -9.73 -5.86 -1.28
CA LEU A 37 -10.71 -6.85 -1.75
C LEU A 37 -11.86 -6.24 -2.58
N LEU A 38 -12.16 -4.95 -2.43
CA LEU A 38 -13.39 -4.32 -2.94
C LEU A 38 -13.15 -3.08 -3.82
N GLY A 39 -12.02 -3.01 -4.54
CA GLY A 39 -11.70 -1.84 -5.37
C GLY A 39 -11.44 -0.60 -4.51
N SER A 40 -10.33 -0.61 -3.79
CA SER A 40 -9.94 0.48 -2.89
C SER A 40 -8.97 1.45 -3.58
N THR A 41 -9.01 2.71 -3.15
CA THR A 41 -8.03 3.73 -3.56
C THR A 41 -6.90 3.79 -2.54
N VAL A 42 -5.66 3.79 -3.02
CA VAL A 42 -4.47 4.03 -2.19
C VAL A 42 -3.93 5.42 -2.52
N VAL A 43 -3.69 6.23 -1.50
CA VAL A 43 -2.95 7.49 -1.62
C VAL A 43 -1.60 7.26 -0.95
N MET A 44 -0.51 7.42 -1.72
CA MET A 44 0.85 7.28 -1.22
C MET A 44 1.51 8.66 -1.15
N LEU A 45 2.13 8.96 -0.03
CA LEU A 45 2.87 10.19 0.21
C LEU A 45 4.34 9.84 0.35
N PHE A 46 5.17 10.55 -0.40
CA PHE A 46 6.62 10.37 -0.38
C PHE A 46 7.29 11.71 -0.09
N GLU A 47 8.51 11.66 0.42
CA GLU A 47 9.33 12.87 0.51
C GLU A 47 9.59 13.47 -0.88
N LYS A 48 9.87 14.77 -0.92
CA LYS A 48 9.90 15.56 -2.15
C LYS A 48 11.00 15.14 -3.16
N SER A 49 12.00 14.35 -2.77
CA SER A 49 13.16 14.09 -3.62
C SER A 49 13.46 12.61 -3.83
N GLY A 50 13.80 12.24 -5.07
CA GLY A 50 14.46 10.99 -5.43
C GLY A 50 13.64 10.08 -6.34
N LEU A 51 12.32 10.03 -6.15
CA LEU A 51 11.45 9.10 -6.87
C LEU A 51 11.26 9.50 -8.34
N LYS A 52 11.60 8.57 -9.23
CA LYS A 52 11.31 8.62 -10.65
C LYS A 52 10.30 7.52 -10.97
N PHE A 53 9.04 7.90 -11.14
CA PHE A 53 7.98 6.98 -11.52
C PHE A 53 8.26 6.34 -12.88
N ASN A 54 7.87 5.07 -12.99
CA ASN A 54 7.93 4.32 -14.23
C ASN A 54 6.94 4.94 -15.25
N PRO A 55 7.40 5.44 -16.41
CA PRO A 55 6.51 6.09 -17.39
C PRO A 55 5.48 5.14 -18.01
N ALA A 56 5.64 3.81 -17.87
CA ALA A 56 4.64 2.84 -18.27
C ALA A 56 3.40 2.83 -17.34
N TRP A 57 3.54 3.35 -16.11
CA TRP A 57 2.41 3.49 -15.19
C TRP A 57 1.54 4.67 -15.59
N GLN A 58 0.45 4.35 -16.28
CA GLN A 58 -0.50 5.32 -16.81
C GLN A 58 -1.89 5.11 -16.21
N PRO A 59 -2.71 6.17 -16.09
CA PRO A 59 -4.09 6.05 -15.65
C PRO A 59 -4.87 4.98 -16.44
N GLY A 60 -5.65 4.15 -15.74
CA GLY A 60 -6.42 3.05 -16.33
C GLY A 60 -5.60 1.80 -16.67
N GLY A 61 -4.28 1.81 -16.50
CA GLY A 61 -3.43 0.63 -16.64
C GLY A 61 -3.68 -0.40 -15.55
N ALA A 62 -3.63 -1.69 -15.90
CA ALA A 62 -3.62 -2.77 -14.93
C ALA A 62 -2.26 -2.83 -14.23
N ILE A 63 -2.27 -3.02 -12.92
CA ILE A 63 -1.05 -3.19 -12.11
C ILE A 63 -0.76 -4.68 -11.85
N ARG A 64 0.51 -5.04 -11.72
CA ARG A 64 0.93 -6.39 -11.30
C ARG A 64 1.70 -6.35 -9.99
N MET A 65 1.52 -7.36 -9.14
CA MET A 65 2.31 -7.47 -7.92
C MET A 65 3.80 -7.63 -8.26
N GLY A 66 4.66 -6.86 -7.59
CA GLY A 66 6.09 -6.82 -7.84
C GLY A 66 6.51 -5.96 -9.04
N GLU A 67 5.57 -5.33 -9.74
CA GLU A 67 5.88 -4.39 -10.81
C GLU A 67 6.57 -3.13 -10.26
N VAL A 68 7.61 -2.66 -10.95
CA VAL A 68 8.33 -1.45 -10.56
C VAL A 68 7.43 -0.23 -10.81
N MET A 69 7.03 0.42 -9.72
CA MET A 69 6.28 1.67 -9.74
C MET A 69 7.20 2.88 -9.89
N ALA A 70 8.31 2.91 -9.16
CA ALA A 70 9.27 4.01 -9.16
C ALA A 70 10.65 3.50 -8.70
N ARG A 71 11.69 4.26 -9.03
CA ARG A 71 13.06 4.11 -8.56
C ARG A 71 13.54 5.37 -7.86
#